data_AF-A0A495IV29-F1
#
_entry.id   AF-A0A495IV29-F1
#
_cell.length_a   1.000
_cell.length_b   1.000
_cell.length_c   1.000
_cell.angle_alpha   90.00
_cell.angle_beta   90.00
_cell.angle_gamma   90.00
#
_symmetry.space_group_name_H-M   'P 1'
#
loop_
_entity.id
_entity.type
_entity.pdbx_description
1 polymer ?
#
loop_
_entity_poly.entity_id
_entity_poly.type
_entity_poly.pdbx_seq_one_letter_code
_entity_poly.pdbx_strand_id
1 'polypeptide(L)' 'MSKFADLKSTVADIESDVTKFYENGNKAAGTRVRNGLQAIKKLAQEIRLEVAELKTKPKGGL' A
#
# COMPACT_ATOMS: atom_id res chain seq x y z
N MET A 1 -6.50 -5.35 10.95
CA MET A 1 -7.54 -4.89 10.01
C MET A 1 -7.34 -3.44 9.55
N SER A 2 -6.99 -2.49 10.44
CA SER A 2 -6.75 -1.08 10.07
C SER A 2 -5.78 -0.92 8.89
N LYS A 3 -4.57 -1.51 8.98
CA LYS A 3 -3.55 -1.38 7.92
C LYS A 3 -3.99 -1.88 6.54
N PHE A 4 -4.83 -2.91 6.49
CA PHE A 4 -5.35 -3.43 5.21
C PHE A 4 -6.45 -2.53 4.64
N ALA A 5 -7.22 -1.85 5.48
CA ALA A 5 -8.14 -0.80 5.03
C ALA A 5 -7.36 0.40 4.49
N ASP A 6 -6.29 0.82 5.16
CA ASP A 6 -5.41 1.92 4.72
C ASP A 6 -4.76 1.62 3.37
N LEU A 7 -4.30 0.37 3.17
CA LEU A 7 -3.79 -0.10 1.89
C LEU A 7 -4.84 0.04 0.77
N LYS A 8 -6.08 -0.38 1.03
CA LYS A 8 -7.18 -0.26 0.05
C LYS A 8 -7.54 1.18 -0.25
N SER A 9 -7.59 2.05 0.77
CA SER A 9 -7.82 3.48 0.58
C SER A 9 -6.74 4.09 -0.30
N THR A 10 -5.48 3.81 -0.01
CA THR A 10 -4.34 4.36 -0.76
C THR A 10 -4.38 3.95 -2.24
N VAL A 11 -4.84 2.73 -2.55
CA VAL A 11 -5.05 2.27 -3.93
C VAL A 11 -6.16 3.06 -4.62
N ALA A 12 -7.30 3.25 -3.96
CA ALA A 12 -8.41 4.02 -4.50
C ALA A 12 -8.02 5.50 -4.73
N ASP A 13 -7.26 6.08 -3.80
CA ASP A 13 -6.85 7.49 -3.86
C ASP A 13 -6.01 7.82 -5.09
N ILE A 14 -5.19 6.87 -5.57
CA ILE A 14 -4.34 7.08 -6.74
C ILE A 14 -5.01 6.73 -8.08
N GLU A 15 -6.19 6.10 -8.10
CA GLU A 15 -6.84 5.60 -9.31
C GLU A 15 -7.08 6.70 -10.36
N SER A 16 -7.55 7.87 -9.90
CA SER A 16 -7.77 9.02 -10.79
C SER A 16 -6.47 9.57 -11.39
N ASP A 17 -5.36 9.51 -10.63
CA ASP A 17 -4.05 9.96 -11.09
C ASP A 17 -3.40 8.94 -12.01
N VAL A 18 -3.62 7.64 -11.80
CA VAL A 18 -3.23 6.56 -12.70
C VAL A 18 -3.85 6.82 -14.07
N THR A 19 -5.17 7.01 -14.13
CA THR A 19 -5.90 7.29 -15.37
C THR A 19 -5.34 8.53 -16.07
N LYS A 20 -5.21 9.66 -15.36
CA LYS A 20 -4.64 10.90 -15.91
C LYS A 20 -3.21 10.74 -16.42
N PHE A 21 -2.38 9.92 -15.77
CA PHE A 21 -1.00 9.69 -16.18
C PHE A 21 -0.92 8.82 -17.44
N TYR A 22 -1.63 7.68 -17.47
CA TYR A 22 -1.57 6.73 -18.58
C TYR A 22 -2.29 7.21 -19.84
N GLU A 23 -3.41 7.92 -19.70
CA GLU A 23 -4.19 8.38 -20.86
C GLU A 23 -3.68 9.73 -21.39
N ASN A 24 -3.33 10.66 -20.50
CA ASN A 24 -3.07 12.05 -20.85
C ASN A 24 -1.61 12.49 -20.64
N GLY A 25 -0.72 11.58 -20.22
CA GLY A 25 0.69 11.88 -19.99
C GLY A 25 0.94 12.92 -18.89
N ASN A 26 -0.01 13.10 -17.96
CA ASN A 26 0.06 14.16 -16.94
C ASN A 26 1.22 13.91 -15.96
N LYS A 27 2.30 14.70 -16.09
CA LYS A 27 3.52 14.55 -15.27
C LYS A 27 3.28 14.70 -13.76
N ALA A 28 2.41 15.62 -13.35
CA ALA A 28 2.09 15.83 -11.93
C ALA A 28 1.31 14.64 -11.35
N ALA A 29 0.37 14.08 -12.13
CA ALA A 29 -0.31 12.84 -11.78
C ALA A 29 0.69 11.68 -11.67
N GLY A 30 1.66 11.58 -12.59
CA GLY A 30 2.74 10.60 -12.52
C GLY A 30 3.56 10.67 -11.22
N THR A 31 3.89 11.88 -10.74
CA THR A 31 4.55 12.05 -9.43
C THR A 31 3.68 11.56 -8.28
N ARG A 32 2.37 11.84 -8.29
CA ARG A 32 1.45 11.38 -7.24
C ARG A 32 1.26 9.87 -7.26
N VAL A 33 1.09 9.26 -8.45
CA VAL A 33 1.07 7.79 -8.62
C VAL A 33 2.32 7.17 -8.04
N ARG A 34 3.50 7.67 -8.39
CA ARG A 34 4.77 7.15 -7.86
C ARG A 34 4.82 7.21 -6.33
N ASN A 35 4.43 8.34 -5.73
CA ASN A 35 4.42 8.49 -4.28
C ASN A 35 3.42 7.55 -3.60
N GLY A 36 2.21 7.42 -4.14
CA GLY A 36 1.22 6.49 -3.61
C GLY A 36 1.67 5.03 -3.75
N LEU A 37 2.34 4.65 -4.84
CA LEU A 37 2.94 3.31 -4.99
C LEU A 37 4.04 3.05 -3.96
N GLN A 38 4.84 4.05 -3.58
CA GLN A 38 5.80 3.90 -2.47
C GLN A 38 5.10 3.68 -1.12
N ALA A 39 4.00 4.39 -0.85
CA ALA A 39 3.19 4.19 0.35
C ALA A 39 2.56 2.79 0.39
N ILE A 40 1.99 2.34 -0.73
CA ILE A 40 1.45 0.98 -0.91
C ILE A 40 2.51 -0.07 -0.62
N LYS A 41 3.73 0.08 -1.18
CA LYS A 41 4.84 -0.84 -0.93
C LYS A 41 5.17 -0.92 0.56
N LYS A 42 5.22 0.22 1.25
CA LYS A 42 5.50 0.28 2.69
C LYS A 42 4.41 -0.43 3.50
N LEU A 43 3.14 -0.08 3.28
CA LEU A 43 2.00 -0.68 3.97
C LEU A 43 1.92 -2.19 3.75
N ALA A 44 2.13 -2.64 2.51
CA ALA A 44 2.14 -4.06 2.17
C ALA A 44 3.25 -4.81 2.93
N GLN A 45 4.45 -4.23 3.04
CA GLN A 45 5.55 -4.83 3.79
C GLN A 45 5.24 -4.91 5.28
N GLU A 46 4.67 -3.86 5.88
CA GLU A 46 4.29 -3.84 7.29
C GLU A 46 3.24 -4.91 7.61
N ILE A 47 2.22 -5.06 6.75
CA ILE A 47 1.21 -6.12 6.89
C ILE A 47 1.86 -7.51 6.77
N ARG A 48 2.78 -7.71 5.81
CA ARG A 48 3.49 -8.98 5.63
C ARG A 48 4.30 -9.36 6.87
N LEU A 49 5.01 -8.39 7.46
CA LEU A 49 5.79 -8.60 8.67
C LEU A 49 4.89 -8.96 9.86
N GLU A 50 3.78 -8.24 10.04
CA GLU A 50 2.80 -8.53 11.09
C GLU A 50 2.22 -9.96 10.95
N VAL A 51 1.85 -10.37 9.73
CA VAL A 51 1.39 -11.74 9.46
C VAL A 51 2.47 -12.77 9.77
N ALA A 52 3.73 -12.50 9.40
CA ALA A 52 4.85 -13.38 9.68
C ALA A 52 5.06 -13.54 11.19
N GLU A 53 5.08 -12.44 11.95
CA GLU A 53 5.21 -12.44 13.42
C GLU A 53 4.07 -13.20 14.10
N LEU A 54 2.84 -13.01 13.65
CA LEU A 54 1.67 -13.74 14.18
C LEU A 54 1.75 -15.25 13.87
N LYS A 55 2.36 -15.64 12.75
CA LYS A 55 2.58 -17.04 12.40
C LYS A 55 3.74 -17.67 13.17
N THR A 56 4.82 -16.93 13.42
CA THR A 56 6.06 -17.45 14.04
C THR A 56 6.11 -17.33 15.56
N LYS A 57 5.20 -16.57 16.21
CA LYS A 57 5.08 -16.60 17.67
C LYS A 57 4.71 -18.01 18.14
N PRO A 58 5.57 -18.70 18.92
CA PRO A 58 5.23 -20.02 19.44
C PRO A 58 4.04 -19.89 20.39
N LYS A 59 3.01 -20.72 20.20
CA LYS A 59 1.96 -20.90 21.21
C LYS A 59 2.59 -21.60 22.42
N GLY A 60 2.87 -20.84 23.49
CA GLY A 60 3.21 -21.41 24.80
C GLY A 60 4.68 -21.29 25.23
N GLY A 61 5.21 -20.06 25.30
CA GLY A 61 6.42 -19.78 26.08
C GLY A 61 6.06 -19.13 27.41
N LEU A 62 5.67 -19.96 28.39
CA LEU A 62 5.89 -19.72 29.82
C LEU A 62 7.10 -20.54 30.23
#